data_AF-A0A4P2QBW0-F1
#
_entry.id   AF-A0A4P2QBW0-F1
#
_cell.length_a   1.000
_cell.length_b   1.000
_cell.length_c   1.000
_cell.angle_alpha   90.00
_cell.angle_beta   90.00
_cell.angle_gamma   90.00
#
_symmetry.space_group_name_H-M   'P 1'
#
loop_
_entity.id
_entity.type
_entity.pdbx_description
1 polymer ?
#
loop_
_entity_poly.entity_id
_entity_poly.type
_entity_poly.pdbx_seq_one_letter_code
_entity_poly.pdbx_strand_id
1 'polypeptide(L)'
;MASAGPDLLGALPAGRRGAARGAYLWGRGLDLAVFGGSAAFALALAALSGGGELPTWGFLVFVVGVDVAHVHATLFRTYLDREELRRHPALYAAAPVACYAAGVALHLASALTFWRALAYVAVIHFVRQQVGWVAIYRALAGERSRLDRVLDDALVYAATGWPLLHWHAHAPRAFHWFMDGDFVTASWLAAAVGPLGAVYAALAVAYVARALQRAWVDRAPLNLGKHVVVATTAATWYVGIVATDSDLQFTVTNVIAHGVPYMALLFMYARERAREAPGSLLARLLSGGLLGFLGLALALAFAEEMIWDRLVWHDRPELFGGAGEPLLGPRALSLLVPLLAVPQATHYVLDAVIWRRRHTGPAQARALGFRSGDAARAANAAAS
;
A
#
# COMPACT_ATOMS: atom_id res chain seq x y z
N MET A 1 24.16 10.10 14.92
CA MET A 1 24.71 10.03 13.55
C MET A 1 24.08 8.83 12.87
N ALA A 2 22.90 9.01 12.27
CA ALA A 2 22.16 7.95 11.61
C ALA A 2 22.72 7.78 10.20
N SER A 3 23.39 6.66 9.95
CA SER A 3 23.86 6.31 8.61
C SER A 3 22.66 6.14 7.68
N ALA A 4 22.76 6.81 6.53
CA ALA A 4 21.86 6.62 5.40
C ALA A 4 21.69 5.12 5.15
N GLY A 5 20.45 4.63 5.23
CA GLY A 5 20.13 3.25 4.85
C GLY A 5 20.60 2.98 3.42
N PRO A 6 21.22 1.82 3.15
CA PRO A 6 21.86 1.55 1.87
C PRO A 6 20.82 1.46 0.74
N ASP A 7 21.06 2.31 -0.26
CA ASP A 7 20.61 2.30 -1.66
C ASP A 7 19.50 1.29 -2.02
N LEU A 8 18.25 1.77 -2.02
CA LEU A 8 17.07 0.99 -2.43
C LEU A 8 17.10 0.54 -3.91
N LEU A 9 17.98 1.08 -4.76
CA LEU A 9 18.01 0.82 -6.21
C LEU A 9 19.41 0.96 -6.86
N GLY A 10 20.49 0.84 -6.09
CA GLY A 10 21.85 0.83 -6.64
C GLY A 10 22.08 -0.39 -7.53
N ALA A 11 22.35 -0.17 -8.81
CA ALA A 11 22.82 -1.17 -9.79
C ALA A 11 21.80 -2.20 -10.33
N LEU A 12 20.69 -1.75 -10.95
CA LEU A 12 20.01 -2.56 -11.98
C LEU A 12 20.93 -2.74 -13.22
N PRO A 13 21.01 -3.95 -13.82
CA PRO A 13 21.87 -4.20 -14.97
C PRO A 13 21.43 -3.42 -16.20
N ALA A 14 22.40 -3.09 -17.05
CA ALA A 14 22.23 -2.25 -18.21
C ALA A 14 21.31 -2.89 -19.27
N GLY A 15 20.08 -2.40 -19.37
CA GLY A 15 19.27 -2.55 -20.58
C GLY A 15 19.94 -1.78 -21.73
N ARG A 16 20.57 -2.50 -22.66
CA ARG A 16 21.00 -1.92 -23.94
C ARG A 16 19.78 -1.67 -24.83
N ARG A 17 19.86 -0.55 -25.56
CA ARG A 17 18.87 0.02 -26.48
C ARG A 17 18.18 -1.06 -27.33
N GLY A 18 16.87 -1.21 -27.14
CA GLY A 18 16.03 -2.08 -27.95
C GLY A 18 14.56 -1.71 -27.75
N ALA A 19 14.11 -0.72 -28.52
CA ALA A 19 12.74 -0.27 -28.77
C ALA A 19 11.77 -0.30 -27.56
N ALA A 20 11.41 0.91 -27.12
CA ALA A 20 10.44 1.20 -26.07
C ALA A 20 9.10 0.48 -26.31
N ARG A 21 8.86 -0.63 -25.61
CA ARG A 21 7.57 -0.77 -24.96
C ARG A 21 7.60 0.26 -23.84
N GLY A 22 6.65 1.21 -23.87
CA GLY A 22 6.66 2.38 -22.98
C GLY A 22 6.83 1.98 -21.52
N ALA A 23 7.39 2.89 -20.71
CA ALA A 23 7.67 2.72 -19.29
C ALA A 23 6.39 2.49 -18.46
N TYR A 24 5.80 1.30 -18.62
CA TYR A 24 4.53 0.86 -18.05
C TYR A 24 4.68 -0.58 -17.56
N LEU A 25 4.03 -0.93 -16.44
CA LEU A 25 4.04 -2.26 -15.86
C LEU A 25 3.31 -3.26 -16.77
N TRP A 26 2.08 -2.93 -17.18
CA TRP A 26 1.22 -3.83 -17.97
C TRP A 26 0.77 -3.22 -19.29
N GLY A 27 1.05 -1.94 -19.50
CA GLY A 27 0.75 -1.18 -20.71
C GLY A 27 -0.01 0.09 -20.39
N ARG A 28 0.10 1.11 -21.25
CA ARG A 28 -0.44 2.45 -20.99
C ARG A 28 -1.88 2.46 -20.53
N GLY A 29 -2.78 1.75 -21.22
CA GLY A 29 -4.21 1.76 -20.88
C GLY A 29 -4.49 1.17 -19.49
N LEU A 30 -3.89 0.02 -19.18
CA LEU A 30 -4.12 -0.66 -17.91
C LEU A 30 -3.49 0.08 -16.73
N ASP A 31 -2.25 0.57 -16.88
CA ASP A 31 -1.60 1.37 -15.85
C ASP A 31 -2.38 2.67 -15.56
N LEU A 32 -2.84 3.38 -16.60
CA LEU A 32 -3.65 4.59 -16.41
C LEU A 32 -5.00 4.29 -15.76
N ALA A 33 -5.64 3.16 -16.07
CA ALA A 33 -6.88 2.75 -15.43
C ALA A 33 -6.66 2.38 -13.95
N VAL A 34 -5.60 1.62 -13.64
CA VAL A 34 -5.32 1.12 -12.29
C VAL A 34 -4.87 2.24 -11.36
N PHE A 35 -3.96 3.12 -11.79
CA PHE A 35 -3.45 4.19 -10.93
C PHE A 35 -4.28 5.47 -11.07
N GLY A 36 -4.48 5.95 -12.30
CA GLY A 36 -5.22 7.17 -12.57
C GLY A 36 -6.74 7.00 -12.41
N GLY A 37 -7.30 5.94 -12.97
CA GLY A 37 -8.74 5.67 -12.94
C GLY A 37 -9.28 5.39 -11.54
N SER A 38 -8.57 4.59 -10.73
CA SER A 38 -8.95 4.32 -9.33
C SER A 38 -8.92 5.59 -8.49
N ALA A 39 -7.88 6.42 -8.62
CA ALA A 39 -7.79 7.70 -7.92
C ALA A 39 -8.84 8.70 -8.40
N ALA A 40 -9.08 8.80 -9.71
CA ALA A 40 -10.12 9.66 -10.26
C ALA A 40 -11.51 9.24 -9.76
N PHE A 41 -11.78 7.93 -9.71
CA PHE A 41 -13.01 7.40 -9.15
C PHE A 41 -13.15 7.74 -7.66
N ALA A 42 -12.09 7.56 -6.87
CA ALA A 42 -12.08 7.91 -5.45
C ALA A 42 -12.34 9.41 -5.21
N LEU A 43 -11.66 10.28 -5.96
CA LEU A 43 -11.85 11.73 -5.88
C LEU A 43 -13.24 12.17 -6.34
N ALA A 44 -13.80 11.53 -7.37
CA ALA A 44 -15.17 11.79 -7.81
C ALA A 44 -16.19 11.38 -6.75
N LEU A 45 -16.03 10.20 -6.14
CA LEU A 45 -16.87 9.78 -5.01
C LEU A 45 -16.77 10.76 -3.85
N ALA A 46 -15.56 11.16 -3.48
CA ALA A 46 -15.36 12.13 -2.40
C ALA A 46 -16.10 13.45 -2.70
N ALA A 47 -15.95 14.00 -3.90
CA ALA A 47 -16.60 15.24 -4.31
C ALA A 47 -18.14 15.14 -4.38
N LEU A 48 -18.68 13.98 -4.80
CA LEU A 48 -20.12 13.78 -4.98
C LEU A 48 -20.85 13.30 -3.71
N SER A 49 -20.13 12.80 -2.70
CA SER A 49 -20.73 12.18 -1.52
C SER A 49 -21.40 13.14 -0.51
N GLY A 50 -21.03 14.43 -0.52
CA GLY A 50 -21.41 15.37 0.54
C GLY A 50 -20.67 15.19 1.88
N GLY A 51 -19.85 14.13 2.01
CA GLY A 51 -19.10 13.81 3.23
C GLY A 51 -19.93 13.16 4.34
N GLY A 52 -19.32 12.96 5.51
CA GLY A 52 -19.93 12.38 6.69
C GLY A 52 -19.33 11.03 7.10
N GLU A 53 -20.02 10.33 8.00
CA GLU A 53 -19.66 8.97 8.45
C GLU A 53 -19.74 7.95 7.30
N LEU A 54 -18.93 6.89 7.38
CA LEU A 54 -18.96 5.81 6.40
C LEU A 54 -20.24 4.95 6.54
N PRO A 55 -21.16 4.98 5.56
CA PRO A 55 -22.39 4.19 5.63
C PRO A 55 -22.10 2.68 5.53
N THR A 56 -23.02 1.83 5.99
CA THR A 56 -22.87 0.36 6.00
C THR A 56 -22.52 -0.24 4.64
N TRP A 57 -23.14 0.25 3.56
CA TRP A 57 -22.78 -0.20 2.21
C TRP A 57 -21.36 0.24 1.81
N GLY A 58 -20.92 1.42 2.27
CA GLY A 58 -19.58 1.95 2.02
C GLY A 58 -18.52 1.15 2.77
N PHE A 59 -18.80 0.74 4.00
CA PHE A 59 -17.98 -0.20 4.76
C PHE A 59 -17.79 -1.53 4.01
N LEU A 60 -18.88 -2.14 3.53
CA LEU A 60 -18.79 -3.39 2.77
C LEU A 60 -17.99 -3.25 1.47
N VAL A 61 -18.17 -2.15 0.73
CA VAL A 61 -17.52 -1.97 -0.57
C VAL A 61 -16.06 -1.55 -0.41
N PHE A 62 -15.76 -0.58 0.45
CA PHE A 62 -14.44 0.03 0.55
C PHE A 62 -13.59 -0.65 1.61
N VAL A 63 -14.09 -0.84 2.84
CA VAL A 63 -13.31 -1.48 3.91
C VAL A 63 -13.18 -2.97 3.64
N VAL A 64 -14.30 -3.72 3.59
CA VAL A 64 -14.23 -5.17 3.34
C VAL A 64 -13.73 -5.45 1.92
N GLY A 65 -14.31 -4.76 0.93
CA GLY A 65 -14.11 -5.08 -0.49
C GLY A 65 -12.77 -4.63 -1.08
N VAL A 66 -12.08 -3.67 -0.47
CA VAL A 66 -10.80 -3.15 -0.96
C VAL A 66 -9.73 -3.16 0.13
N ASP A 67 -10.00 -2.62 1.32
CA ASP A 67 -8.99 -2.54 2.38
C ASP A 67 -8.63 -3.93 2.92
N VAL A 68 -9.56 -4.63 3.54
CA VAL A 68 -9.27 -5.95 4.12
C VAL A 68 -8.99 -6.98 3.01
N ALA A 69 -9.67 -6.88 1.86
CA ALA A 69 -9.41 -7.77 0.72
C ALA A 69 -7.98 -7.66 0.16
N HIS A 70 -7.39 -6.45 0.08
CA HIS A 70 -6.03 -6.33 -0.44
C HIS A 70 -4.98 -6.94 0.51
N VAL A 71 -5.23 -6.91 1.83
CA VAL A 71 -4.40 -7.59 2.83
C VAL A 71 -4.37 -9.09 2.54
N HIS A 72 -5.54 -9.71 2.33
CA HIS A 72 -5.65 -11.13 1.98
C HIS A 72 -5.07 -11.45 0.60
N ALA A 73 -5.04 -10.49 -0.32
CA ALA A 73 -4.41 -10.69 -1.64
C ALA A 73 -2.91 -11.02 -1.54
N THR A 74 -2.23 -10.67 -0.44
CA THR A 74 -0.83 -11.06 -0.20
C THR A 74 -0.63 -12.56 -0.11
N LEU A 75 -1.65 -13.33 0.28
CA LEU A 75 -1.59 -14.80 0.32
C LEU A 75 -1.19 -15.41 -1.04
N PHE A 76 -1.58 -14.76 -2.15
CA PHE A 76 -1.22 -15.21 -3.50
C PHE A 76 0.27 -15.02 -3.83
N ARG A 77 0.99 -14.14 -3.13
CA ARG A 77 2.44 -13.98 -3.26
C ARG A 77 3.22 -14.84 -2.28
N THR A 78 2.59 -15.26 -1.18
CA THR A 78 3.26 -15.88 -0.03
C THR A 78 2.70 -17.27 0.26
N TYR A 79 1.69 -17.38 1.12
CA TYR A 79 1.27 -18.63 1.76
C TYR A 79 0.57 -19.63 0.82
N LEU A 80 0.04 -19.19 -0.33
CA LEU A 80 -0.52 -20.09 -1.35
C LEU A 80 0.54 -20.69 -2.29
N ASP A 81 1.78 -20.20 -2.24
CA ASP A 81 2.89 -20.71 -3.02
C ASP A 81 3.84 -21.55 -2.13
N ARG A 82 3.71 -22.88 -2.25
CA ARG A 82 4.54 -23.82 -1.48
C ARG A 82 6.03 -23.72 -1.81
N GLU A 83 6.41 -23.34 -3.03
CA GLU A 83 7.83 -23.21 -3.38
C GLU A 83 8.40 -21.95 -2.72
N GLU A 84 7.65 -20.85 -2.73
CA GLU A 84 8.01 -19.61 -2.06
C GLU A 84 8.18 -19.82 -0.55
N LEU A 85 7.22 -20.51 0.10
CA LEU A 85 7.30 -20.83 1.52
C LEU A 85 8.55 -21.63 1.87
N ARG A 86 8.93 -22.59 1.02
CA ARG A 86 10.16 -23.40 1.21
C ARG A 86 11.43 -22.61 0.98
N ARG A 87 11.39 -21.55 0.16
CA ARG A 87 12.55 -20.68 -0.10
C ARG A 87 12.84 -19.75 1.07
N HIS A 88 11.81 -19.29 1.79
CA HIS A 88 11.96 -18.35 2.92
C HIS A 88 11.14 -18.77 4.17
N PRO A 89 11.31 -19.99 4.71
CA PRO A 89 10.45 -20.51 5.77
C PRO A 89 10.53 -19.69 7.06
N ALA A 90 11.73 -19.22 7.41
CA ALA A 90 11.92 -18.39 8.60
C ALA A 90 11.19 -17.04 8.49
N LEU A 91 11.16 -16.41 7.30
CA LEU A 91 10.45 -15.15 7.10
C LEU A 91 8.94 -15.34 7.30
N TYR A 92 8.37 -16.34 6.64
CA TYR A 92 6.92 -16.57 6.64
C TYR A 92 6.38 -17.15 7.95
N ALA A 93 7.23 -17.76 8.78
CA ALA A 93 6.89 -18.17 10.13
C ALA A 93 7.13 -17.04 11.16
N ALA A 94 8.30 -16.38 11.11
CA ALA A 94 8.67 -15.40 12.12
C ALA A 94 7.88 -14.09 12.02
N ALA A 95 7.54 -13.63 10.81
CA ALA A 95 6.80 -12.38 10.64
C ALA A 95 5.44 -12.37 11.38
N PRO A 96 4.52 -13.33 11.16
CA PRO A 96 3.25 -13.34 11.88
C PRO A 96 3.41 -13.58 13.39
N VAL A 97 4.35 -14.44 13.80
CA VAL A 97 4.62 -14.68 15.23
C VAL A 97 5.16 -13.42 15.93
N ALA A 98 6.08 -12.70 15.28
CA ALA A 98 6.63 -11.46 15.81
C ALA A 98 5.57 -10.35 15.86
N CYS A 99 4.72 -10.22 14.82
CA CYS A 99 3.61 -9.27 14.82
C CYS A 99 2.63 -9.57 15.96
N TYR A 100 2.28 -10.85 16.16
CA TYR A 100 1.39 -11.25 17.24
C TYR A 100 2.01 -10.96 18.62
N ALA A 101 3.25 -11.39 18.87
CA ALA A 101 3.92 -11.19 20.14
C ALA A 101 4.10 -9.70 20.48
N ALA A 102 4.51 -8.89 19.51
CA ALA A 102 4.62 -7.44 19.68
C ALA A 102 3.25 -6.80 19.93
N GLY A 103 2.22 -7.22 19.19
CA GLY A 103 0.85 -6.74 19.38
C GLY A 103 0.30 -7.05 20.78
N VAL A 104 0.51 -8.27 21.28
CA VAL A 104 0.16 -8.66 22.66
C VAL A 104 0.87 -7.78 23.68
N ALA A 105 2.18 -7.58 23.53
CA ALA A 105 2.94 -6.72 24.45
C ALA A 105 2.42 -5.27 24.47
N LEU A 106 2.10 -4.71 23.29
CA LEU A 106 1.56 -3.35 23.17
C LEU A 106 0.15 -3.24 23.76
N HIS A 107 -0.72 -4.22 23.48
CA HIS A 107 -2.11 -4.20 23.94
C HIS A 107 -2.22 -4.46 25.45
N LEU A 108 -1.31 -5.26 26.02
CA LEU A 108 -1.17 -5.41 27.48
C LEU A 108 -0.77 -4.10 28.16
N ALA A 109 0.00 -3.23 27.49
CA ALA A 109 0.31 -1.90 28.02
C ALA A 109 -0.92 -0.99 27.96
N SER A 110 -1.59 -0.90 26.80
CA SER A 110 -2.95 -0.39 26.67
C SER A 110 -3.50 -0.66 25.25
N ALA A 111 -4.82 -0.74 25.11
CA ALA A 111 -5.46 -0.84 23.79
C ALA A 111 -5.03 0.32 22.87
N LEU A 112 -5.01 1.55 23.38
CA LEU A 112 -4.64 2.73 22.60
C LEU A 112 -3.18 2.68 22.13
N THR A 113 -2.25 2.19 22.95
CA THR A 113 -0.84 2.03 22.56
C THR A 113 -0.70 1.05 21.39
N PHE A 114 -1.46 -0.04 21.40
CA PHE A 114 -1.52 -1.00 20.30
C PHE A 114 -2.04 -0.36 19.00
N TRP A 115 -3.23 0.26 19.05
CA TRP A 115 -3.86 0.84 17.86
C TRP A 115 -3.07 2.00 17.29
N ARG A 116 -2.47 2.84 18.14
CA ARG A 116 -1.54 3.90 17.73
C ARG A 116 -0.31 3.35 17.02
N ALA A 117 0.32 2.32 17.58
CA ALA A 117 1.48 1.70 16.96
C ALA A 117 1.12 1.08 15.60
N LEU A 118 -0.01 0.38 15.52
CA LEU A 118 -0.50 -0.21 14.28
C LEU A 118 -0.82 0.87 13.23
N ALA A 119 -1.44 1.98 13.63
CA ALA A 119 -1.76 3.11 12.74
C ALA A 119 -0.49 3.70 12.11
N TYR A 120 0.57 3.95 12.89
CA TYR A 120 1.82 4.44 12.33
C TYR A 120 2.53 3.41 11.45
N VAL A 121 2.47 2.12 11.77
CA VAL A 121 2.99 1.07 10.89
C VAL A 121 2.23 1.04 9.55
N ALA A 122 0.91 1.13 9.59
CA ALA A 122 0.05 1.21 8.41
C ALA A 122 0.37 2.44 7.57
N VAL A 123 0.47 3.62 8.18
CA VAL A 123 0.82 4.87 7.49
C VAL A 123 2.19 4.77 6.83
N ILE A 124 3.19 4.24 7.53
CA ILE A 124 4.53 4.01 6.93
C ILE A 124 4.42 3.06 5.73
N HIS A 125 3.64 1.98 5.84
CA HIS A 125 3.39 1.07 4.73
C HIS A 125 2.76 1.80 3.52
N PHE A 126 1.70 2.58 3.72
CA PHE A 126 1.03 3.35 2.66
C PHE A 126 1.99 4.32 1.96
N VAL A 127 2.78 5.08 2.72
CA VAL A 127 3.79 6.02 2.17
C VAL A 127 4.85 5.27 1.37
N ARG A 128 5.39 4.17 1.93
CA ARG A 128 6.44 3.38 1.29
C ARG A 128 5.97 2.70 0.02
N GLN A 129 4.69 2.35 -0.07
CA GLN A 129 4.11 1.77 -1.29
C GLN A 129 4.14 2.77 -2.45
N GLN A 130 3.80 4.04 -2.22
CA GLN A 130 3.85 5.08 -3.26
C GLN A 130 5.27 5.33 -3.78
N VAL A 131 6.25 5.36 -2.85
CA VAL A 131 7.68 5.40 -3.21
C VAL A 131 8.08 4.16 -4.03
N GLY A 132 7.57 2.98 -3.67
CA GLY A 132 7.79 1.73 -4.40
C GLY A 132 7.29 1.78 -5.84
N TRP A 133 6.09 2.31 -6.08
CA TRP A 133 5.57 2.48 -7.44
C TRP A 133 6.41 3.43 -8.29
N VAL A 134 6.77 4.59 -7.74
CA VAL A 134 7.65 5.56 -8.42
C VAL A 134 9.01 4.94 -8.74
N ALA A 135 9.57 4.18 -7.81
CA ALA A 135 10.81 3.41 -8.00
C ALA A 135 10.71 2.42 -9.18
N ILE A 136 9.61 1.67 -9.29
CA ILE A 136 9.39 0.71 -10.38
C ILE A 136 9.29 1.45 -11.73
N TYR A 137 8.49 2.51 -11.82
CA TYR A 137 8.35 3.27 -13.08
C TYR A 137 9.66 3.93 -13.51
N ARG A 138 10.47 4.41 -12.56
CA ARG A 138 11.82 4.93 -12.86
C ARG A 138 12.72 3.83 -13.41
N ALA A 139 12.70 2.64 -12.82
CA ALA A 139 13.46 1.49 -13.28
C ALA A 139 13.03 1.05 -14.70
N LEU A 140 11.72 0.99 -14.98
CA LEU A 140 11.17 0.66 -16.29
C LEU A 140 11.54 1.70 -17.36
N ALA A 141 11.58 2.99 -16.99
CA ALA A 141 12.02 4.07 -17.86
C ALA A 141 13.55 4.16 -18.02
N GLY A 142 14.32 3.36 -17.26
CA GLY A 142 15.78 3.44 -17.25
C GLY A 142 16.33 4.76 -16.70
N GLU A 143 15.59 5.45 -15.84
CA GLU A 143 16.01 6.72 -15.24
C GLU A 143 17.12 6.51 -14.20
N ARG A 144 18.29 7.13 -14.42
CA ARG A 144 19.50 6.93 -13.59
C ARG A 144 19.97 8.16 -12.83
N SER A 145 19.40 9.33 -13.10
CA SER A 145 19.81 10.57 -12.44
C SER A 145 19.54 10.49 -10.93
N ARG A 146 20.59 10.73 -10.13
CA ARG A 146 20.48 10.79 -8.67
C ARG A 146 19.65 11.99 -8.22
N LEU A 147 19.81 13.13 -8.88
CA LEU A 147 19.02 14.34 -8.59
C LEU A 147 17.54 14.05 -8.78
N ASP A 148 17.19 13.40 -9.89
CA ASP A 148 15.82 13.08 -10.24
C ASP A 148 15.22 12.11 -9.23
N ARG A 149 15.98 11.10 -8.81
CA ARG A 149 15.57 10.18 -7.73
C ARG A 149 15.26 10.93 -6.44
N VAL A 150 16.18 11.78 -5.99
CA VAL A 150 16.03 12.51 -4.73
C VAL A 150 14.83 13.44 -4.79
N LEU A 151 14.61 14.11 -5.91
CA LEU A 151 13.47 15.00 -6.11
C LEU A 151 12.14 14.23 -6.15
N ASP A 152 12.08 13.12 -6.88
CA ASP A 152 10.91 12.24 -6.96
C ASP A 152 10.56 11.71 -5.55
N ASP A 153 11.54 11.17 -4.81
CA ASP A 153 11.34 10.63 -3.45
C ASP A 153 10.94 11.75 -2.48
N ALA A 154 11.64 12.90 -2.50
CA ALA A 154 11.34 14.03 -1.62
C ALA A 154 9.92 14.57 -1.84
N LEU A 155 9.46 14.65 -3.10
CA LEU A 155 8.10 15.08 -3.39
C LEU A 155 7.07 14.08 -2.86
N VAL A 156 7.26 12.78 -3.04
CA VAL A 156 6.32 11.76 -2.53
C VAL A 156 6.25 11.80 -1.00
N TYR A 157 7.39 11.91 -0.31
CA TYR A 157 7.40 12.05 1.15
C TYR A 157 6.78 13.37 1.61
N ALA A 158 6.96 14.47 0.87
CA ALA A 158 6.31 15.74 1.20
C ALA A 158 4.79 15.69 0.95
N ALA A 159 4.35 15.08 -0.15
CA ALA A 159 2.94 14.94 -0.54
C ALA A 159 2.13 14.09 0.44
N THR A 160 2.78 13.19 1.18
CA THR A 160 2.16 12.36 2.20
C THR A 160 2.42 12.88 3.62
N GLY A 161 3.64 13.35 3.88
CA GLY A 161 4.07 13.86 5.18
C GLY A 161 3.46 15.21 5.56
N TRP A 162 3.22 16.11 4.60
CA TRP A 162 2.57 17.39 4.91
C TRP A 162 1.10 17.22 5.34
N PRO A 163 0.27 16.41 4.65
CA PRO A 163 -1.06 16.05 5.16
C PRO A 163 -1.03 15.40 6.54
N LEU A 164 -0.07 14.50 6.81
CA LEU A 164 0.07 13.90 8.14
C LEU A 164 0.41 14.95 9.20
N LEU A 165 1.34 15.87 8.92
CA LEU A 165 1.65 16.99 9.80
C LEU A 165 0.39 17.83 10.08
N HIS A 166 -0.40 18.10 9.04
CA HIS A 166 -1.67 18.81 9.18
C HIS A 166 -2.63 18.07 10.13
N TRP A 167 -2.77 16.74 10.00
CA TRP A 167 -3.60 15.93 10.89
C TRP A 167 -3.15 16.05 12.36
N HIS A 168 -1.85 15.85 12.65
CA HIS A 168 -1.33 15.95 14.02
C HIS A 168 -1.56 17.34 14.62
N ALA A 169 -1.51 18.40 13.81
CA ALA A 169 -1.71 19.77 14.25
C ALA A 169 -3.18 20.18 14.42
N HIS A 170 -4.13 19.48 13.79
CA HIS A 170 -5.54 19.89 13.70
C HIS A 170 -6.53 18.81 14.19
N ALA A 171 -6.17 18.05 15.21
CA ALA A 171 -7.12 17.15 15.88
C ALA A 171 -8.06 17.92 16.84
N PRO A 172 -9.29 17.45 17.10
CA PRO A 172 -9.90 16.21 16.58
C PRO A 172 -10.30 16.32 15.10
N ARG A 173 -10.40 15.16 14.45
CA ARG A 173 -10.88 15.00 13.06
C ARG A 173 -12.10 14.11 13.08
N ALA A 174 -12.96 14.22 12.07
CA ALA A 174 -14.13 13.38 11.90
C ALA A 174 -13.80 11.98 11.35
N PHE A 175 -12.52 11.66 11.18
CA PHE A 175 -12.01 10.38 10.70
C PHE A 175 -10.85 9.90 11.55
N HIS A 176 -10.65 8.59 11.56
CA HIS A 176 -9.59 7.91 12.29
C HIS A 176 -8.90 6.89 11.38
N TRP A 177 -7.71 6.44 11.72
CA TRP A 177 -7.07 5.37 10.93
C TRP A 177 -7.70 4.01 11.26
N PHE A 178 -7.87 3.72 12.54
CA PHE A 178 -8.53 2.55 13.09
C PHE A 178 -9.58 2.94 14.16
N MET A 179 -9.24 3.86 15.06
CA MET A 179 -10.12 4.25 16.15
C MET A 179 -9.78 5.63 16.70
N ASP A 180 -10.68 6.21 17.50
CA ASP A 180 -10.44 7.49 18.13
C ASP A 180 -9.15 7.50 18.99
N GLY A 181 -8.37 8.57 18.83
CA GLY A 181 -7.09 8.79 19.51
C GLY A 181 -5.89 7.99 18.98
N ASP A 182 -6.03 7.19 17.93
CA ASP A 182 -4.90 6.44 17.35
C ASP A 182 -3.74 7.34 16.90
N PHE A 183 -4.04 8.49 16.31
CA PHE A 183 -3.07 9.52 15.95
C PHE A 183 -2.76 10.47 17.12
N VAL A 184 -1.48 10.81 17.27
CA VAL A 184 -1.05 11.76 18.32
C VAL A 184 -1.51 13.18 17.96
N THR A 185 -2.21 13.83 18.88
CA THR A 185 -2.50 15.26 18.80
C THR A 185 -1.29 16.06 19.27
N ALA A 186 -0.78 16.95 18.41
CA ALA A 186 0.39 17.77 18.65
C ALA A 186 0.17 19.20 18.12
N SER A 187 -0.68 19.96 18.82
CA SER A 187 -1.06 21.34 18.44
C SER A 187 0.14 22.30 18.33
N TRP A 188 1.24 22.02 19.04
CA TRP A 188 2.49 22.78 18.92
C TRP A 188 3.13 22.71 17.51
N LEU A 189 2.73 21.74 16.68
CA LEU A 189 3.15 21.64 15.27
C LEU A 189 2.41 22.58 14.34
N ALA A 190 1.32 23.24 14.77
CA ALA A 190 0.51 24.10 13.90
C ALA A 190 1.33 25.22 13.22
N ALA A 191 2.28 25.81 13.93
CA ALA A 191 3.17 26.84 13.38
C ALA A 191 4.08 26.32 12.26
N ALA A 192 4.34 25.01 12.18
CA ALA A 192 5.19 24.39 11.17
C ALA A 192 4.42 24.05 9.88
N VAL A 193 3.08 23.96 9.92
CA VAL A 193 2.24 23.53 8.79
C VAL A 193 2.40 24.47 7.59
N GLY A 194 2.34 25.78 7.81
CA GLY A 194 2.50 26.78 6.74
C GLY A 194 3.88 26.73 6.05
N PRO A 195 4.99 26.89 6.80
CA PRO A 195 6.34 26.83 6.24
C PRO A 195 6.65 25.51 5.53
N LEU A 196 6.28 24.37 6.11
CA LEU A 196 6.51 23.07 5.48
C LEU A 196 5.58 22.84 4.28
N GLY A 197 4.41 23.48 4.25
CA GLY A 197 3.54 23.54 3.07
C GLY A 197 4.17 24.32 1.92
N ALA A 198 4.85 25.42 2.22
CA ALA A 198 5.63 26.16 1.21
C ALA A 198 6.80 25.35 0.67
N VAL A 199 7.50 24.57 1.54
CA VAL A 199 8.54 23.64 1.10
C VAL A 199 7.97 22.56 0.18
N TYR A 200 6.83 21.97 0.55
CA TYR A 200 6.14 21.00 -0.31
C TYR A 200 5.77 21.60 -1.67
N ALA A 201 5.18 22.81 -1.69
CA ALA A 201 4.84 23.51 -2.92
C ALA A 201 6.09 23.79 -3.79
N ALA A 202 7.19 24.21 -3.18
CA ALA A 202 8.46 24.42 -3.88
C ALA A 202 9.01 23.13 -4.50
N LEU A 203 8.94 22.00 -3.78
CA LEU A 203 9.31 20.68 -4.31
C LEU A 203 8.42 20.26 -5.48
N ALA A 204 7.12 20.54 -5.42
CA ALA A 204 6.19 20.25 -6.51
C ALA A 204 6.52 21.07 -7.77
N VAL A 205 6.78 22.38 -7.62
CA VAL A 205 7.23 23.24 -8.73
C VAL A 205 8.55 22.75 -9.31
N ALA A 206 9.53 22.43 -8.45
CA ALA A 206 10.82 21.91 -8.89
C ALA A 206 10.68 20.59 -9.66
N TYR A 207 9.82 19.67 -9.20
CA TYR A 207 9.52 18.42 -9.89
C TYR A 207 8.93 18.64 -11.27
N VAL A 208 7.92 19.51 -11.40
CA VAL A 208 7.29 19.84 -12.69
C VAL A 208 8.30 20.51 -13.62
N ALA A 209 9.04 21.51 -13.13
CA ALA A 209 10.07 22.19 -13.91
C ALA A 209 11.15 21.21 -14.39
N ARG A 210 11.59 20.28 -13.54
CA ARG A 210 12.56 19.24 -13.91
C ARG A 210 11.98 18.26 -14.93
N ALA A 211 10.72 17.87 -14.80
CA ALA A 211 10.06 17.00 -15.78
C ALA A 211 9.94 17.68 -17.16
N LEU A 212 9.56 18.96 -17.20
CA LEU A 212 9.49 19.76 -18.43
C LEU A 212 10.87 19.98 -19.05
N GLN A 213 11.88 20.30 -18.24
CA GLN A 213 13.26 20.46 -18.71
C GLN A 213 13.78 19.17 -19.33
N ARG A 214 13.57 18.00 -18.72
CA ARG A 214 13.92 16.70 -19.33
C ARG A 214 13.18 16.45 -20.65
N ALA A 215 11.90 16.80 -20.73
CA ALA A 215 11.09 16.58 -21.92
C ALA A 215 11.52 17.49 -23.09
N TRP A 216 11.79 18.76 -22.81
CA TRP A 216 12.03 19.77 -23.85
C TRP A 216 13.51 19.90 -24.23
N VAL A 217 14.41 19.89 -23.23
CA VAL A 217 15.86 20.04 -23.43
C VAL A 217 16.48 18.69 -23.75
N ASP A 218 16.26 17.69 -22.89
CA ASP A 218 16.91 16.38 -23.01
C ASP A 218 16.18 15.45 -24.01
N ARG A 219 15.04 15.90 -24.55
CA ARG A 219 14.12 15.13 -25.42
C ARG A 219 13.80 13.74 -24.85
N ALA A 220 13.78 13.64 -23.53
CA ALA A 220 13.46 12.40 -22.84
C ALA A 220 11.96 12.12 -22.93
N PRO A 221 11.53 10.87 -23.15
CA PRO A 221 10.12 10.52 -23.14
C PRO A 221 9.53 10.76 -21.75
N LEU A 222 8.28 11.23 -21.71
CA LEU A 222 7.56 11.41 -20.45
C LEU A 222 7.25 10.06 -19.80
N ASN A 223 7.66 9.91 -18.54
CA ASN A 223 7.32 8.77 -17.71
C ASN A 223 5.91 8.93 -17.13
N LEU A 224 4.90 8.79 -18.00
CA LEU A 224 3.51 9.10 -17.63
C LEU A 224 3.02 8.28 -16.44
N GLY A 225 3.37 7.00 -16.35
CA GLY A 225 3.01 6.15 -15.22
C GLY A 225 3.53 6.69 -13.89
N LYS A 226 4.81 7.10 -13.84
CA LYS A 226 5.39 7.77 -12.67
C LYS A 226 4.63 9.05 -12.31
N HIS A 227 4.39 9.91 -13.29
CA HIS A 227 3.75 11.21 -13.07
C HIS A 227 2.31 11.05 -12.58
N VAL A 228 1.58 10.06 -13.08
CA VAL A 228 0.23 9.73 -12.60
C VAL A 228 0.29 9.30 -11.14
N VAL A 229 1.17 8.36 -10.76
CA VAL A 229 1.30 7.93 -9.35
C VAL A 229 1.61 9.11 -8.42
N VAL A 230 2.53 9.99 -8.79
CA VAL A 230 2.88 11.17 -7.98
C VAL A 230 1.68 12.11 -7.84
N ALA A 231 1.00 12.42 -8.95
CA ALA A 231 -0.14 13.32 -8.95
C ALA A 231 -1.33 12.75 -8.17
N THR A 232 -1.64 11.46 -8.35
CA THR A 232 -2.73 10.80 -7.63
C THR A 232 -2.43 10.70 -6.14
N THR A 233 -1.19 10.40 -5.76
CA THR A 233 -0.76 10.42 -4.35
C THR A 233 -0.99 11.79 -3.73
N ALA A 234 -0.50 12.86 -4.37
CA ALA A 234 -0.68 14.21 -3.87
C ALA A 234 -2.16 14.59 -3.73
N ALA A 235 -2.97 14.27 -4.74
CA ALA A 235 -4.39 14.61 -4.75
C ALA A 235 -5.19 13.84 -3.69
N THR A 236 -5.03 12.52 -3.59
CA THR A 236 -5.82 11.71 -2.66
C THR A 236 -5.46 11.97 -1.20
N TRP A 237 -4.18 12.16 -0.88
CA TRP A 237 -3.75 12.52 0.47
C TRP A 237 -4.19 13.92 0.86
N TYR A 238 -4.06 14.90 -0.05
CA TYR A 238 -4.52 16.26 0.21
C TYR A 238 -6.04 16.29 0.43
N VAL A 239 -6.81 15.67 -0.47
CA VAL A 239 -8.27 15.65 -0.36
C VAL A 239 -8.70 14.93 0.91
N GLY A 240 -8.24 13.68 1.12
CA GLY A 240 -8.70 12.85 2.23
C GLY A 240 -8.37 13.40 3.63
N ILE A 241 -7.26 14.14 3.78
CA ILE A 241 -6.77 14.55 5.11
C ILE A 241 -6.90 16.05 5.36
N VAL A 242 -6.70 16.88 4.33
CA VAL A 242 -6.57 18.35 4.50
C VAL A 242 -7.78 19.09 3.99
N ALA A 243 -8.21 18.81 2.75
CA ALA A 243 -9.31 19.54 2.13
C ALA A 243 -10.67 19.16 2.73
N THR A 244 -10.79 17.94 3.25
CA THR A 244 -12.02 17.42 3.86
C THR A 244 -11.78 17.00 5.30
N ASP A 245 -12.85 16.95 6.09
CA ASP A 245 -12.86 16.39 7.45
C ASP A 245 -14.06 15.44 7.55
N SER A 246 -13.91 14.24 7.01
CA SER A 246 -15.02 13.32 6.73
C SER A 246 -14.51 11.89 6.59
N ASP A 247 -15.10 10.98 7.34
CA ASP A 247 -14.74 9.56 7.37
C ASP A 247 -14.93 8.87 6.01
N LEU A 248 -16.06 9.11 5.35
CA LEU A 248 -16.31 8.57 4.01
C LEU A 248 -15.28 9.09 2.99
N GLN A 249 -14.98 10.40 3.00
CA GLN A 249 -14.06 11.00 2.03
C GLN A 249 -12.62 10.56 2.28
N PHE A 250 -12.20 10.47 3.55
CA PHE A 250 -10.92 9.89 3.95
C PHE A 250 -10.81 8.44 3.51
N THR A 251 -11.82 7.61 3.81
CA THR A 251 -11.83 6.19 3.48
C THR A 251 -11.68 5.96 1.97
N VAL A 252 -12.51 6.60 1.13
CA VAL A 252 -12.47 6.32 -0.31
C VAL A 252 -11.16 6.79 -0.96
N THR A 253 -10.61 7.94 -0.56
CA THR A 253 -9.36 8.44 -1.15
C THR A 253 -8.13 7.67 -0.66
N ASN A 254 -8.14 7.19 0.58
CA ASN A 254 -7.05 6.42 1.16
C ASN A 254 -7.04 4.97 0.64
N VAL A 255 -8.19 4.29 0.71
CA VAL A 255 -8.28 2.85 0.46
C VAL A 255 -8.24 2.52 -1.02
N ILE A 256 -9.01 3.21 -1.87
CA ILE A 256 -9.13 2.84 -3.30
C ILE A 256 -7.81 3.04 -4.03
N ALA A 257 -7.15 4.19 -3.83
CA ALA A 257 -5.90 4.52 -4.50
C ALA A 257 -4.70 3.69 -3.99
N HIS A 258 -4.86 2.98 -2.88
CA HIS A 258 -3.86 2.08 -2.30
C HIS A 258 -4.14 0.61 -2.65
N GLY A 259 -5.33 0.11 -2.30
CA GLY A 259 -5.68 -1.29 -2.41
C GLY A 259 -5.88 -1.77 -3.86
N VAL A 260 -6.47 -0.94 -4.74
CA VAL A 260 -6.72 -1.35 -6.14
C VAL A 260 -5.41 -1.59 -6.91
N PRO A 261 -4.41 -0.68 -6.89
CA PRO A 261 -3.12 -0.95 -7.52
C PRO A 261 -2.40 -2.18 -6.97
N TYR A 262 -2.51 -2.41 -5.66
CA TYR A 262 -1.91 -3.57 -5.02
C TYR A 262 -2.56 -4.87 -5.50
N MET A 263 -3.89 -4.98 -5.42
CA MET A 263 -4.62 -6.15 -5.90
C MET A 263 -4.36 -6.44 -7.38
N ALA A 264 -4.26 -5.40 -8.22
CA ALA A 264 -3.90 -5.55 -9.62
C ALA A 264 -2.51 -6.18 -9.79
N LEU A 265 -1.50 -5.71 -9.03
CA LEU A 265 -0.17 -6.31 -9.03
C LEU A 265 -0.17 -7.77 -8.57
N LEU A 266 -0.89 -8.06 -7.48
CA LEU A 266 -0.95 -9.42 -6.93
C LEU A 266 -1.66 -10.38 -7.88
N PHE A 267 -2.72 -9.92 -8.55
CA PHE A 267 -3.38 -10.70 -9.59
C PHE A 267 -2.45 -10.98 -10.78
N MET A 268 -1.72 -9.97 -11.25
CA MET A 268 -0.76 -10.14 -12.35
C MET A 268 0.40 -11.07 -11.96
N TYR A 269 0.90 -10.94 -10.74
CA TYR A 269 1.87 -11.89 -10.17
C TYR A 269 1.32 -13.31 -10.12
N ALA A 270 0.12 -13.51 -9.55
CA ALA A 270 -0.49 -14.81 -9.41
C ALA A 270 -0.69 -15.50 -10.76
N ARG A 271 -1.05 -14.74 -11.81
CA ARG A 271 -1.14 -15.26 -13.19
C ARG A 271 0.21 -15.71 -13.72
N GLU A 272 1.26 -14.91 -13.55
CA GLU A 272 2.61 -15.31 -13.97
C GLU A 272 3.10 -16.55 -13.21
N ARG A 273 2.76 -16.66 -11.94
CA ARG A 273 3.15 -17.79 -11.10
C ARG A 273 2.37 -19.06 -11.42
N ALA A 274 1.07 -18.95 -11.70
CA ALA A 274 0.25 -20.06 -12.17
C ALA A 274 0.77 -20.64 -13.49
N ARG A 275 1.37 -19.83 -14.37
CA ARG A 275 2.03 -20.32 -15.60
C ARG A 275 3.30 -21.12 -15.32
N GLU A 276 4.06 -20.75 -14.30
CA GLU A 276 5.27 -21.49 -13.91
C GLU A 276 4.95 -22.80 -13.18
N ALA A 277 3.84 -22.83 -12.43
CA ALA A 277 3.41 -24.00 -11.69
C ALA A 277 1.90 -24.32 -11.89
N PRO A 278 1.48 -24.82 -13.08
CA PRO A 278 0.07 -25.05 -13.42
C PRO A 278 -0.69 -26.03 -12.51
N GLY A 279 0.03 -26.96 -11.86
CA GLY A 279 -0.57 -27.94 -10.93
C GLY A 279 -0.69 -27.46 -9.48
N SER A 280 -0.28 -26.23 -9.17
CA SER A 280 -0.31 -25.69 -7.81
C SER A 280 -1.72 -25.36 -7.31
N LEU A 281 -1.91 -25.28 -5.98
CA LEU A 281 -3.16 -24.78 -5.38
C LEU A 281 -3.49 -23.38 -5.89
N LEU A 282 -2.48 -22.51 -5.97
CA LEU A 282 -2.60 -21.16 -6.53
C LEU A 282 -3.16 -21.22 -7.97
N ALA A 283 -2.58 -22.04 -8.85
CA ALA A 283 -3.05 -22.16 -10.22
C ALA A 283 -4.50 -22.68 -10.32
N ARG A 284 -4.89 -23.60 -9.44
CA ARG A 284 -6.27 -24.09 -9.36
C ARG A 284 -7.25 -22.99 -8.94
N LEU A 285 -6.91 -22.19 -7.93
CA LEU A 285 -7.73 -21.03 -7.51
C LEU A 285 -7.83 -19.99 -8.65
N LEU A 286 -6.72 -19.75 -9.36
CA LEU A 286 -6.66 -18.81 -10.48
C LEU A 286 -7.30 -19.35 -11.77
N SER A 287 -7.76 -20.60 -11.82
CA SER A 287 -8.52 -21.12 -12.97
C SER A 287 -9.84 -20.37 -13.19
N GLY A 288 -10.44 -19.83 -12.12
CA GLY A 288 -11.57 -18.91 -12.18
C GLY A 288 -11.21 -17.48 -12.59
N GLY A 289 -9.95 -17.21 -12.96
CA GLY A 289 -9.46 -15.89 -13.35
C GLY A 289 -9.60 -14.86 -12.22
N LEU A 290 -10.05 -13.66 -12.57
CA LEU A 290 -10.24 -12.56 -11.63
C LEU A 290 -11.30 -12.89 -10.57
N LEU A 291 -12.36 -13.63 -10.94
CA LEU A 291 -13.41 -14.03 -10.01
C LEU A 291 -12.89 -14.99 -8.94
N GLY A 292 -12.03 -15.94 -9.30
CA GLY A 292 -11.40 -16.84 -8.33
C GLY A 292 -10.45 -16.10 -7.37
N PHE A 293 -9.68 -15.14 -7.91
CA PHE A 293 -8.79 -14.30 -7.12
C PHE A 293 -9.55 -13.41 -6.13
N LEU A 294 -10.51 -12.62 -6.61
CA LEU A 294 -11.31 -11.72 -5.78
C LEU A 294 -12.24 -12.51 -4.85
N GLY A 295 -12.82 -13.62 -5.30
CA GLY A 295 -13.72 -14.44 -4.50
C GLY A 295 -13.06 -14.96 -3.23
N LEU A 296 -11.80 -15.43 -3.30
CA LEU A 296 -11.07 -15.86 -2.12
C LEU A 296 -10.71 -14.67 -1.21
N ALA A 297 -10.19 -13.58 -1.77
CA ALA A 297 -9.81 -12.40 -1.00
C ALA A 297 -11.01 -11.79 -0.25
N LEU A 298 -12.15 -11.65 -0.93
CA LEU A 298 -13.40 -11.13 -0.38
C LEU A 298 -14.01 -12.07 0.66
N ALA A 299 -13.98 -13.39 0.43
CA ALA A 299 -14.50 -14.34 1.40
C ALA A 299 -13.71 -14.30 2.73
N LEU A 300 -12.37 -14.19 2.64
CA LEU A 300 -11.51 -14.06 3.82
C LEU A 300 -11.70 -12.70 4.51
N ALA A 301 -11.78 -11.62 3.74
CA ALA A 301 -12.03 -10.29 4.28
C ALA A 301 -13.37 -10.19 5.01
N PHE A 302 -14.44 -10.73 4.41
CA PHE A 302 -15.76 -10.75 5.04
C PHE A 302 -15.75 -11.59 6.32
N ALA A 303 -15.11 -12.76 6.30
CA ALA A 303 -14.97 -13.61 7.48
C ALA A 303 -14.17 -12.93 8.59
N GLU A 304 -13.09 -12.22 8.25
CA GLU A 304 -12.28 -11.46 9.19
C GLU A 304 -13.10 -10.34 9.85
N GLU A 305 -13.76 -9.50 9.07
CA GLU A 305 -14.58 -8.39 9.60
C GLU A 305 -15.78 -8.88 10.40
N MET A 306 -16.39 -10.00 10.01
CA MET A 306 -17.41 -10.66 10.82
C MET A 306 -16.86 -11.10 12.20
N ILE A 307 -15.64 -11.63 12.26
CA ILE A 307 -15.04 -12.06 13.52
C ILE A 307 -14.66 -10.84 14.38
N TRP A 308 -14.12 -9.78 13.78
CA TRP A 308 -13.85 -8.51 14.44
C TRP A 308 -15.12 -7.91 15.06
N ASP A 309 -16.18 -7.78 14.28
CA ASP A 309 -17.43 -7.18 14.74
C ASP A 309 -18.07 -8.01 15.86
N ARG A 310 -18.14 -9.33 15.71
CA ARG A 310 -18.79 -10.20 16.70
C ARG A 310 -18.05 -10.33 18.03
N LEU A 311 -16.74 -10.09 18.07
CA LEU A 311 -15.91 -10.32 19.25
C LEU A 311 -15.33 -9.05 19.86
N VAL A 312 -15.25 -7.96 19.11
CA VAL A 312 -14.55 -6.73 19.51
C VAL A 312 -15.41 -5.49 19.31
N TRP A 313 -15.85 -5.20 18.09
CA TRP A 313 -16.47 -3.89 17.78
C TRP A 313 -17.95 -3.81 18.13
N HIS A 314 -18.74 -4.81 17.71
CA HIS A 314 -20.19 -4.84 17.87
C HIS A 314 -20.91 -3.63 17.22
N ASP A 315 -20.34 -3.05 16.17
CA ASP A 315 -20.80 -1.81 15.55
C ASP A 315 -21.78 -2.03 14.38
N ARG A 316 -21.78 -3.24 13.78
CA ARG A 316 -22.59 -3.58 12.59
C ARG A 316 -23.50 -4.80 12.81
N PRO A 317 -24.37 -4.82 13.83
CA PRO A 317 -25.25 -5.96 14.12
C PRO A 317 -26.20 -6.28 12.95
N GLU A 318 -26.52 -5.31 12.09
CA GLU A 318 -27.33 -5.52 10.88
C GLU A 318 -26.63 -6.37 9.81
N LEU A 319 -25.29 -6.43 9.82
CA LEU A 319 -24.49 -7.23 8.89
C LEU A 319 -24.10 -8.58 9.49
N PHE A 320 -23.59 -8.57 10.71
CA PHE A 320 -22.92 -9.74 11.30
C PHE A 320 -23.67 -10.36 12.48
N GLY A 321 -24.70 -9.69 12.99
CA GLY A 321 -25.41 -10.06 14.22
C GLY A 321 -24.50 -10.01 15.45
N GLY A 322 -25.04 -10.27 16.64
CA GLY A 322 -24.24 -10.30 17.86
C GLY A 322 -25.06 -10.03 19.12
N ALA A 323 -24.46 -10.32 20.27
CA ALA A 323 -24.96 -9.81 21.55
C ALA A 323 -24.43 -8.38 21.72
N GLY A 324 -25.28 -7.43 22.11
CA GLY A 324 -24.89 -6.02 22.28
C GLY A 324 -23.98 -5.73 23.48
N GLU A 325 -23.33 -6.74 24.05
CA GLU A 325 -22.47 -6.65 25.24
C GLU A 325 -21.13 -7.38 24.99
N PRO A 326 -19.98 -6.80 25.42
CA PRO A 326 -18.67 -7.42 25.22
C PRO A 326 -18.59 -8.80 25.86
N LEU A 327 -18.32 -9.83 25.04
CA LEU A 327 -18.24 -11.22 25.49
C LEU A 327 -16.96 -11.55 26.26
N LEU A 328 -15.93 -10.69 26.16
CA LEU A 328 -14.57 -10.98 26.59
C LEU A 328 -14.03 -9.89 27.53
N GLY A 329 -13.38 -10.33 28.62
CA GLY A 329 -12.70 -9.41 29.54
C GLY A 329 -11.40 -8.82 28.97
N PRO A 330 -10.83 -7.76 29.59
CA PRO A 330 -9.68 -7.03 29.06
C PRO A 330 -8.44 -7.89 28.75
N ARG A 331 -8.16 -8.90 29.58
CA ARG A 331 -7.04 -9.83 29.35
C ARG A 331 -7.25 -10.70 28.12
N ALA A 332 -8.48 -11.18 27.90
CA ALA A 332 -8.80 -11.97 26.71
C ALA A 332 -8.68 -11.10 25.45
N LEU A 333 -9.16 -9.85 25.49
CA LEU A 333 -8.99 -8.89 24.40
C LEU A 333 -7.52 -8.60 24.10
N SER A 334 -6.65 -8.52 25.12
CA SER A 334 -5.21 -8.32 24.91
C SER A 334 -4.49 -9.46 24.16
N LEU A 335 -5.13 -10.64 24.08
CA LEU A 335 -4.68 -11.75 23.25
C LEU A 335 -5.42 -11.79 21.91
N LEU A 336 -6.73 -11.56 21.92
CA LEU A 336 -7.56 -11.68 20.74
C LEU A 336 -7.33 -10.55 19.73
N VAL A 337 -7.31 -9.29 20.16
CA VAL A 337 -7.18 -8.13 19.26
C VAL A 337 -5.86 -8.21 18.45
N PRO A 338 -4.69 -8.47 19.07
CA PRO A 338 -3.47 -8.71 18.30
C PRO A 338 -3.52 -9.91 17.38
N LEU A 339 -4.26 -10.97 17.75
CA LEU A 339 -4.43 -12.17 16.92
C LEU A 339 -5.21 -11.84 15.64
N LEU A 340 -6.32 -11.11 15.79
CA LEU A 340 -7.14 -10.69 14.66
C LEU A 340 -6.41 -9.68 13.77
N ALA A 341 -5.49 -8.88 14.32
CA ALA A 341 -4.67 -7.95 13.54
C ALA A 341 -3.47 -8.61 12.83
N VAL A 342 -3.20 -9.91 13.04
CA VAL A 342 -2.06 -10.60 12.42
C VAL A 342 -2.06 -10.52 10.89
N PRO A 343 -3.17 -10.76 10.16
CA PRO A 343 -3.17 -10.66 8.70
C PRO A 343 -2.69 -9.29 8.23
N GLN A 344 -3.25 -8.23 8.80
CA GLN A 344 -2.93 -6.85 8.47
C GLN A 344 -1.49 -6.47 8.87
N ALA A 345 -1.08 -6.72 10.11
CA ALA A 345 0.28 -6.40 10.57
C ALA A 345 1.36 -7.18 9.80
N THR A 346 1.11 -8.46 9.53
CA THR A 346 2.03 -9.31 8.76
C THR A 346 2.13 -8.84 7.31
N HIS A 347 1.01 -8.44 6.70
CA HIS A 347 1.01 -7.85 5.37
C HIS A 347 1.92 -6.62 5.31
N TYR A 348 1.79 -5.67 6.25
CA TYR A 348 2.63 -4.46 6.27
C TYR A 348 4.13 -4.77 6.35
N VAL A 349 4.50 -5.75 7.19
CA VAL A 349 5.89 -6.19 7.36
C VAL A 349 6.43 -6.94 6.14
N LEU A 350 5.65 -7.88 5.61
CA LEU A 350 6.07 -8.71 4.48
C LEU A 350 6.20 -7.87 3.20
N ASP A 351 5.32 -6.90 2.98
CA ASP A 351 5.34 -6.09 1.75
C ASP A 351 6.63 -5.28 1.62
N ALA A 352 7.22 -4.87 2.74
CA ALA A 352 8.53 -4.21 2.79
C ALA A 352 9.70 -5.12 2.35
N VAL A 353 9.49 -6.43 2.19
CA VAL A 353 10.52 -7.44 1.92
C VAL A 353 10.27 -8.19 0.62
N ILE A 354 9.07 -8.72 0.39
CA ILE A 354 8.76 -9.67 -0.70
C ILE A 354 8.91 -9.07 -2.10
N TRP A 355 8.80 -7.75 -2.23
CA TRP A 355 8.98 -7.04 -3.49
C TRP A 355 10.40 -6.60 -3.78
N ARG A 356 11.34 -6.80 -2.83
CA ARG A 356 12.74 -6.43 -3.03
C ARG A 356 13.38 -7.29 -4.11
N ARG A 357 14.28 -6.68 -4.88
CA ARG A 357 14.99 -7.31 -5.99
C ARG A 357 15.67 -8.65 -5.64
N ARG A 358 16.26 -8.75 -4.45
CA ARG A 358 16.93 -9.99 -3.99
C ARG A 358 16.00 -11.20 -3.91
N HIS A 359 14.69 -10.96 -3.85
CA HIS A 359 13.62 -11.98 -3.81
C HIS A 359 12.83 -12.04 -5.13
N THR A 360 13.23 -11.28 -6.16
CA THR A 360 12.51 -11.21 -7.43
C THR A 360 12.85 -12.40 -8.32
N GLY A 361 11.95 -13.38 -8.34
CA GLY A 361 11.96 -14.47 -9.31
C GLY A 361 11.41 -14.07 -10.70
N PRO A 362 11.46 -14.98 -11.69
CA PRO A 362 11.03 -14.68 -13.06
C PRO A 362 9.55 -14.26 -13.16
N ALA A 363 8.63 -14.91 -12.43
CA ALA A 363 7.23 -14.51 -12.39
C ALA A 363 7.04 -13.07 -11.89
N GLN A 364 7.75 -12.70 -10.81
CA GLN A 364 7.69 -11.35 -10.26
C GLN A 364 8.26 -10.31 -11.22
N ALA A 365 9.38 -10.61 -11.88
CA ALA A 365 9.95 -9.73 -12.90
C ALA A 365 8.95 -9.46 -14.03
N ARG A 366 8.31 -10.50 -14.58
CA ARG A 366 7.29 -10.37 -15.64
C ARG A 366 6.06 -9.60 -15.16
N ALA A 367 5.60 -9.87 -13.94
CA ALA A 367 4.46 -9.18 -13.35
C ALA A 367 4.72 -7.68 -13.13
N LEU A 368 5.98 -7.29 -12.93
CA LEU A 368 6.41 -5.89 -12.81
C LEU A 368 6.79 -5.25 -14.17
N GLY A 369 6.56 -5.95 -15.29
CA GLY A 369 6.86 -5.43 -16.63
C GLY A 369 8.32 -5.56 -17.07
N PHE A 370 9.18 -6.20 -16.28
CA PHE A 370 10.58 -6.48 -16.65
C PHE A 370 10.70 -7.71 -17.55
N ARG A 371 11.65 -7.69 -18.50
CA ARG A 371 11.87 -8.81 -19.42
C ARG A 371 12.61 -9.96 -18.73
N SER A 372 12.23 -11.20 -19.05
CA SER A 372 12.75 -12.44 -18.47
C SER A 372 14.28 -12.60 -18.53
N GLY A 373 14.94 -11.94 -19.49
CA GLY A 373 16.40 -11.95 -19.67
C GLY A 373 17.20 -11.13 -18.65
N ASP A 374 16.53 -10.31 -17.83
CA ASP A 374 17.17 -9.51 -16.77
C ASP A 374 17.11 -10.23 -15.40
N ALA A 375 16.12 -11.10 -15.18
CA ALA A 375 15.95 -11.86 -13.93
C ALA A 375 16.99 -12.99 -13.77
N ALA A 376 17.27 -13.76 -14.83
CA ALA A 376 18.30 -14.80 -14.81
C ALA A 376 19.71 -14.24 -14.54
N ARG A 377 19.98 -12.99 -14.94
CA ARG A 377 21.26 -12.30 -14.70
C ARG A 377 21.32 -11.63 -13.32
N ALA A 378 20.21 -11.13 -12.80
CA ALA A 378 20.15 -10.62 -11.43
C ALA A 378 20.38 -11.73 -10.38
N ALA A 379 19.91 -12.95 -10.64
CA ALA A 379 20.19 -14.10 -9.78
C ALA A 379 21.68 -14.50 -9.84
N ASN A 380 22.30 -14.50 -11.02
CA ASN A 380 23.73 -14.81 -11.16
C ASN A 380 24.66 -13.74 -10.56
N ALA A 381 24.28 -12.45 -10.62
CA ALA A 381 25.07 -11.35 -10.05
C ALA A 381 24.96 -11.23 -8.51
N ALA A 382 24.01 -11.92 -7.88
CA ALA A 382 23.90 -12.00 -6.42
C ALA A 382 24.58 -13.25 -5.84
N ALA A 383 25.00 -14.17 -6.70
CA ALA A 383 25.72 -15.41 -6.36
C ALA A 383 27.23 -15.33 -6.67
N SER A 384 27.68 -14.18 -7.16
CA SER A 384 29.08 -13.77 -7.35
C SER A 384 29.38 -12.59 -6.44
#